data_AF-A0A3L9I010-F1
#
_entry.id   AF-A0A3L9I010-F1
#
_cell.length_a   1.000
_cell.length_b   1.000
_cell.length_c   1.000
_cell.angle_alpha   90.00
_cell.angle_beta   90.00
_cell.angle_gamma   90.00
#
_symmetry.space_group_name_H-M   'P 1'
#
loop_
_entity.id
_entity.type
_entity.pdbx_description
1 polymer ?
#
loop_
_entity_poly.entity_id
_entity_poly.type
_entity_poly.pdbx_seq_one_letter_code
_entity_poly.pdbx_strand_id
1 'polypeptide(L)'
;MKKNQFLKESDVTAESVFFMKRRQVLKALGISAAALSLPHAAHADLLSWFKGNDRPPAPAGKPLEFSKPAAWQNNLPLTPVDKVSGYNNFYEFGLDKADPAANAGSLKTDPWTLKISGEVAKPLTLD
;
A
#
# COMPACT_ATOMS: atom_id res chain seq x y z
N MET A 1 55.26 -49.22 0.26
CA MET A 1 53.80 -49.51 0.30
C MET A 1 53.07 -48.28 -0.22
N LYS A 2 52.36 -48.37 -1.35
CA LYS A 2 51.58 -47.24 -1.91
C LYS A 2 50.32 -47.04 -1.07
N LYS A 3 50.09 -45.83 -0.55
CA LYS A 3 48.84 -45.46 0.14
C LYS A 3 47.72 -45.39 -0.90
N ASN A 4 46.72 -46.26 -0.80
CA ASN A 4 45.46 -46.12 -1.55
C ASN A 4 44.74 -44.87 -1.02
N GLN A 5 44.70 -43.81 -1.81
CA GLN A 5 43.81 -42.67 -1.54
C GLN A 5 42.41 -43.02 -2.06
N PHE A 6 41.44 -43.03 -1.15
CA PHE A 6 40.02 -43.11 -1.52
C PHE A 6 39.58 -41.76 -2.06
N LEU A 7 39.17 -41.71 -3.33
CA LEU A 7 38.54 -40.54 -3.92
C LEU A 7 37.18 -40.31 -3.26
N LYS A 8 36.92 -39.09 -2.82
CA LYS A 8 35.62 -38.66 -2.29
C LYS A 8 34.77 -38.10 -3.44
N GLU A 9 33.44 -38.08 -3.27
CA GLU A 9 32.54 -37.48 -4.26
C GLU A 9 32.88 -36.02 -4.60
N SER A 10 33.44 -35.28 -3.64
CA SER A 10 33.95 -33.91 -3.82
C SER A 10 35.13 -33.81 -4.77
N ASP A 11 35.87 -34.90 -5.00
CA ASP A 11 37.05 -34.92 -5.87
C ASP A 11 36.66 -35.10 -7.34
N VAL A 12 35.40 -35.46 -7.63
CA VAL A 12 34.88 -35.70 -8.98
C VAL A 12 34.62 -34.39 -9.73
N THR A 13 34.26 -33.32 -9.01
CA THR A 13 33.97 -32.01 -9.61
C THR A 13 34.77 -30.92 -8.90
N ALA A 14 35.61 -30.20 -9.64
CA ALA A 14 36.33 -29.06 -9.09
C ALA A 14 35.35 -28.04 -8.48
N GLU A 15 35.67 -27.59 -7.27
CA GLU A 15 34.86 -26.68 -6.47
C GLU A 15 34.42 -25.41 -7.25
N SER A 16 35.33 -24.86 -8.06
CA SER A 16 35.08 -23.71 -8.93
C SER A 16 33.96 -23.94 -9.96
N VAL A 17 33.84 -25.18 -10.47
CA VAL A 17 32.78 -25.57 -11.42
C VAL A 17 31.46 -25.81 -10.68
N PHE A 18 31.52 -26.40 -9.49
CA PHE A 18 30.36 -26.68 -8.65
C PHE A 18 29.68 -25.37 -8.17
N PHE A 19 30.46 -24.42 -7.63
CA PHE A 19 29.90 -23.20 -7.05
C PHE A 19 29.45 -22.16 -8.08
N MET A 20 30.12 -22.04 -9.23
CA MET A 20 29.71 -21.03 -10.22
C MET A 20 28.54 -21.48 -11.10
N LYS A 21 28.55 -22.70 -11.65
CA LYS A 21 27.56 -23.07 -12.69
C LYS A 21 26.27 -23.64 -12.10
N ARG A 22 26.37 -24.58 -11.16
CA ARG A 22 25.19 -25.28 -10.62
C ARG A 22 24.32 -24.36 -9.76
N ARG A 23 24.95 -23.52 -8.92
CA ARG A 23 24.22 -22.57 -8.09
C ARG A 23 23.52 -21.49 -8.91
N GLN A 24 24.15 -20.99 -9.97
CA GLN A 24 23.52 -20.03 -10.88
C GLN A 24 22.32 -20.65 -11.62
N VAL A 25 22.46 -21.87 -12.12
CA VAL A 25 21.36 -22.60 -12.77
C VAL A 25 20.21 -22.85 -11.79
N LEU A 26 20.50 -23.27 -10.55
CA LEU A 26 19.47 -23.47 -9.52
C LEU A 26 18.77 -22.16 -9.15
N LYS A 27 19.49 -21.04 -9.09
CA LYS A 27 18.89 -19.72 -8.85
C LYS A 27 17.99 -19.31 -10.01
N ALA A 28 18.42 -19.49 -11.25
CA ALA A 28 17.63 -19.17 -12.43
C ALA A 28 16.35 -20.03 -12.50
N LEU A 29 16.47 -21.34 -12.27
CA LEU A 29 15.32 -22.25 -12.21
C LEU A 29 14.35 -21.90 -11.08
N GLY A 30 14.87 -21.52 -9.90
CA GLY A 30 14.06 -21.10 -8.78
C GLY A 30 13.23 -19.84 -9.08
N ILE A 31 13.84 -18.84 -9.73
CA ILE A 31 13.14 -17.62 -10.13
C ILE A 31 12.06 -17.92 -11.18
N SER A 32 12.38 -18.73 -12.19
CA SER A 32 11.41 -19.10 -13.24
C SER A 32 10.23 -19.90 -12.70
N ALA A 33 10.48 -20.85 -11.79
CA ALA A 33 9.42 -21.64 -11.15
C ALA A 33 8.51 -20.76 -10.28
N ALA A 34 9.09 -19.81 -9.53
CA ALA A 34 8.31 -18.85 -8.74
C ALA A 34 7.43 -17.97 -9.64
N ALA A 35 7.96 -17.48 -10.76
CA ALA A 35 7.19 -16.66 -11.70
C ALA A 35 6.01 -17.43 -12.32
N LEU A 36 6.20 -18.70 -12.67
CA LEU A 36 5.13 -19.55 -13.22
C LEU A 36 4.07 -19.95 -12.18
N SER A 37 4.39 -19.90 -10.89
CA SER A 37 3.45 -20.18 -9.80
C SER A 37 2.52 -19.01 -9.48
N LEU A 38 2.73 -17.85 -10.10
CA LEU A 38 1.88 -16.68 -9.90
C LEU A 38 0.51 -16.88 -10.59
N PRO A 39 -0.62 -16.70 -9.86
CA PRO A 39 -1.95 -16.84 -10.44
C PRO A 39 -2.19 -15.82 -11.56
N HIS A 40 -2.51 -16.29 -12.77
CA HIS A 40 -2.82 -15.42 -13.93
C HIS A 40 -4.15 -14.66 -13.79
N ALA A 41 -4.98 -15.01 -12.80
CA ALA A 41 -6.26 -14.35 -12.52
C ALA A 41 -6.15 -13.16 -11.55
N ALA A 42 -4.97 -12.91 -10.98
CA ALA A 42 -4.73 -11.77 -10.11
C ALA A 42 -4.37 -10.54 -10.96
N HIS A 43 -5.35 -9.66 -11.21
CA HIS A 43 -5.15 -8.34 -11.81
C HIS A 43 -4.55 -7.32 -10.82
N ALA A 44 -3.69 -7.78 -9.91
CA ALA A 44 -2.87 -6.89 -9.11
C ALA A 44 -1.63 -6.54 -9.93
N ASP A 45 -1.45 -5.26 -10.23
CA ASP A 45 -0.28 -4.76 -10.95
C ASP A 45 0.99 -5.23 -10.23
N LEU A 46 1.83 -6.02 -10.92
CA LEU A 46 3.11 -6.56 -10.41
C LEU A 46 4.07 -5.45 -9.96
N LEU A 47 3.88 -4.24 -10.49
CA LEU A 47 4.66 -3.07 -10.13
C LEU A 47 4.02 -2.24 -9.01
N SER A 48 2.89 -2.64 -8.43
CA SER A 48 2.25 -1.91 -7.33
C SER A 48 3.15 -1.76 -6.10
N TRP A 49 4.02 -2.75 -5.83
CA TRP A 49 5.02 -2.67 -4.77
C TRP A 49 6.21 -1.74 -5.09
N PHE A 50 6.42 -1.44 -6.38
CA PHE A 50 7.48 -0.54 -6.88
C PHE A 50 6.96 0.86 -7.22
N LYS A 51 5.65 1.04 -7.36
CA LYS A 51 5.01 2.35 -7.41
C LYS A 51 5.09 2.93 -6.00
N GLY A 52 6.12 3.74 -5.78
CA GLY A 52 6.34 4.46 -4.53
C GLY A 52 5.06 5.16 -4.07
N ASN A 53 4.91 5.29 -2.76
CA ASN A 53 3.90 6.13 -2.13
C ASN A 53 4.18 7.64 -2.38
N ASP A 54 4.62 8.02 -3.57
CA ASP A 54 4.84 9.40 -4.01
C ASP A 54 3.49 10.06 -4.34
N ARG A 55 2.48 9.77 -3.52
CA ARG A 55 1.18 10.41 -3.59
C ARG A 55 1.25 11.65 -2.72
N PRO A 56 0.84 12.81 -3.23
CA PRO A 56 0.92 14.05 -2.49
C PRO A 56 0.17 13.90 -1.16
N PRO A 57 0.73 14.41 -0.04
CA PRO A 57 0.00 14.44 1.22
C PRO A 57 -1.31 15.22 1.01
N ALA A 58 -2.37 14.78 1.68
CA ALA A 58 -3.65 15.48 1.64
C ALA A 58 -3.43 16.97 2.01
N PRO A 59 -4.09 17.91 1.33
CA PRO A 59 -3.95 19.34 1.61
C PRO A 59 -4.25 19.65 3.07
N ALA A 60 -3.43 20.49 3.70
CA ALA A 60 -3.68 20.94 5.06
C ALA A 60 -4.94 21.82 5.10
N GLY A 61 -5.93 21.42 5.91
CA GLY A 61 -7.14 22.21 6.12
C GLY A 61 -6.89 23.53 6.86
N LYS A 62 -7.89 24.41 6.88
CA LYS A 62 -7.87 25.67 7.64
C LYS A 62 -8.18 25.41 9.13
N PRO A 63 -7.45 26.01 10.08
CA PRO A 63 -7.76 25.85 11.50
C PRO A 63 -9.10 26.50 11.86
N LEU A 64 -9.80 25.90 12.83
CA LEU A 64 -11.10 26.34 13.35
C LEU A 64 -11.08 26.35 14.88
N GLU A 65 -11.91 27.21 15.47
CA GLU A 65 -12.12 27.27 16.91
C GLU A 65 -13.20 26.27 17.35
N PHE A 66 -12.93 25.48 18.40
CA PHE A 66 -13.87 24.49 18.93
C PHE A 66 -13.65 24.22 20.42
N SER A 67 -14.72 23.77 21.11
CA SER A 67 -14.65 23.33 22.50
C SER A 67 -14.17 21.88 22.63
N LYS A 68 -13.61 21.50 23.79
CA LYS A 68 -13.23 20.11 24.11
C LYS A 68 -13.98 19.60 25.35
N PRO A 69 -15.26 19.21 25.23
CA PRO A 69 -16.05 18.75 26.37
C PRO A 69 -15.46 17.47 26.96
N ALA A 70 -15.36 17.39 28.29
CA ALA A 70 -14.74 16.26 28.99
C ALA A 70 -15.40 14.91 28.66
N ALA A 71 -16.71 14.90 28.39
CA ALA A 71 -17.46 13.70 27.99
C ALA A 71 -16.95 13.04 26.70
N TRP A 72 -16.28 13.79 25.82
CA TRP A 72 -15.77 13.31 24.53
C TRP A 72 -14.24 13.16 24.50
N GLN A 73 -13.56 13.38 25.64
CA GLN A 73 -12.12 13.19 25.75
C GLN A 73 -11.81 11.82 26.33
N ASN A 74 -10.76 11.18 25.82
CA ASN A 74 -10.27 9.89 26.30
C ASN A 74 -8.78 9.73 25.99
N ASN A 75 -8.19 8.65 26.52
CA ASN A 75 -6.77 8.33 26.35
C ASN A 75 -6.55 7.21 25.32
N LEU A 76 -7.45 7.05 24.35
CA LEU A 76 -7.25 6.08 23.29
C LEU A 76 -6.09 6.51 22.39
N PRO A 77 -5.25 5.56 21.93
CA PRO A 77 -4.23 5.89 20.95
C PRO A 77 -4.91 6.39 19.66
N LEU A 78 -4.50 7.57 19.20
CA LEU A 78 -5.06 8.19 18.00
C LEU A 78 -4.43 7.62 16.74
N THR A 79 -5.23 7.49 15.69
CA THR A 79 -4.74 7.19 14.35
C THR A 79 -3.89 8.36 13.84
N PRO A 80 -2.68 8.11 13.31
CA PRO A 80 -1.85 9.15 12.68
C PRO A 80 -2.59 9.90 11.57
N VAL A 81 -2.40 11.22 11.50
CA VAL A 81 -3.14 12.11 10.58
C VAL A 81 -2.95 11.72 9.12
N ASP A 82 -1.74 11.29 8.73
CA ASP A 82 -1.41 10.82 7.38
C ASP A 82 -2.27 9.62 6.96
N LYS A 83 -2.67 8.76 7.91
CA LYS A 83 -3.59 7.65 7.65
C LYS A 83 -5.03 8.11 7.61
N VAL A 84 -5.42 9.03 8.51
CA VAL A 84 -6.78 9.59 8.53
C VAL A 84 -7.13 10.27 7.21
N SER A 85 -6.18 11.01 6.61
CA SER A 85 -6.40 11.74 5.36
C SER A 85 -5.85 11.05 4.09
N GLY A 86 -5.19 9.91 4.23
CA GLY A 86 -4.56 9.18 3.11
C GLY A 86 -5.11 7.78 2.85
N TYR A 87 -5.89 7.22 3.78
CA TYR A 87 -6.47 5.87 3.68
C TYR A 87 -7.99 5.97 3.82
N ASN A 88 -8.69 6.18 2.70
CA ASN A 88 -10.09 6.58 2.70
C ASN A 88 -10.93 5.70 1.76
N ASN A 89 -12.23 5.66 2.03
CA ASN A 89 -13.23 5.15 1.09
C ASN A 89 -14.08 6.34 0.64
N PHE A 90 -13.81 6.83 -0.57
CA PHE A 90 -14.63 7.86 -1.21
C PHE A 90 -14.75 7.53 -2.69
N TYR A 91 -15.81 6.78 -3.03
CA TYR A 91 -15.93 6.04 -4.29
C TYR A 91 -16.03 6.95 -5.51
N GLU A 92 -16.57 8.15 -5.33
CA GLU A 92 -16.63 9.22 -6.33
C GLU A 92 -15.24 9.64 -6.82
N PHE A 93 -14.20 9.36 -6.04
CA PHE A 93 -12.81 9.70 -6.35
C PHE A 93 -11.92 8.48 -6.62
N GLY A 94 -12.48 7.28 -6.69
CA GLY A 94 -11.76 6.03 -7.01
C GLY A 94 -12.05 4.88 -6.04
N LEU A 95 -11.53 3.71 -6.38
CA LEU A 95 -11.79 2.46 -5.64
C LEU A 95 -10.62 2.09 -4.71
N ASP A 96 -9.40 2.51 -5.04
CA ASP A 96 -8.25 2.28 -4.19
C ASP A 96 -8.27 3.24 -3.00
N LYS A 97 -7.72 2.79 -1.86
CA LYS A 97 -7.75 3.53 -0.60
C LYS A 97 -7.04 4.89 -0.64
N ALA A 98 -6.15 5.08 -1.61
CA ALA A 98 -5.37 6.29 -1.78
C ALA A 98 -5.89 7.18 -2.92
N ASP A 99 -6.84 6.70 -3.73
CA ASP A 99 -7.42 7.49 -4.82
C ASP A 99 -8.13 8.75 -4.30
N PRO A 100 -8.89 8.71 -3.19
CA PRO A 100 -9.50 9.92 -2.63
C PRO A 100 -8.48 11.01 -2.31
N ALA A 101 -7.35 10.65 -1.69
CA ALA A 101 -6.31 11.62 -1.33
C ALA A 101 -5.67 12.26 -2.56
N ALA A 102 -5.56 11.53 -3.67
CA ALA A 102 -5.00 12.03 -4.92
C ALA A 102 -6.00 12.87 -5.74
N ASN A 103 -7.29 12.52 -5.72
CA ASN A 103 -8.27 13.05 -6.68
C ASN A 103 -9.27 14.06 -6.08
N ALA A 104 -9.48 14.06 -4.76
CA ALA A 104 -10.50 14.89 -4.10
C ALA A 104 -10.23 16.40 -4.17
N GLY A 105 -9.00 16.82 -4.51
CA GLY A 105 -8.68 18.25 -4.72
C GLY A 105 -9.43 18.90 -5.88
N SER A 106 -10.05 18.10 -6.75
CA SER A 106 -10.92 18.59 -7.83
C SER A 106 -12.31 19.06 -7.35
N LEU A 107 -12.72 18.67 -6.13
CA LEU A 107 -13.99 19.06 -5.55
C LEU A 107 -13.93 20.50 -5.04
N LYS A 108 -14.82 21.36 -5.53
CA LYS A 108 -15.02 22.70 -4.98
C LYS A 108 -15.89 22.61 -3.74
N THR A 109 -15.32 22.86 -2.58
CA THR A 109 -15.98 22.78 -1.27
C THR A 109 -16.39 24.15 -0.71
N ASP A 110 -16.02 25.24 -1.38
CA ASP A 110 -16.40 26.62 -1.05
C ASP A 110 -16.63 27.40 -2.37
N PRO A 111 -17.83 27.99 -2.59
CA PRO A 111 -19.00 27.98 -1.70
C PRO A 111 -19.69 26.61 -1.63
N TRP A 112 -20.44 26.36 -0.54
CA TRP A 112 -21.25 25.17 -0.38
C TRP A 112 -22.70 25.53 -0.03
N THR A 113 -23.65 24.65 -0.29
CA THR A 113 -25.06 24.86 0.07
C THR A 113 -25.61 23.59 0.69
N LEU A 114 -25.94 23.63 1.98
CA LEU A 114 -26.59 22.53 2.68
C LEU A 114 -28.07 22.85 2.89
N LYS A 115 -28.95 22.07 2.26
CA LYS A 115 -30.41 22.26 2.33
C LYS A 115 -31.07 21.24 3.26
N ILE A 116 -31.83 21.74 4.23
CA ILE A 116 -32.67 20.95 5.14
C ILE A 116 -34.12 21.09 4.67
N SER A 117 -34.70 20.02 4.13
CA SER A 117 -36.05 19.98 3.56
C SER A 117 -36.70 18.60 3.74
N GLY A 118 -37.91 18.40 3.20
CA GLY A 118 -38.72 17.18 3.37
C GLY A 118 -39.84 17.40 4.38
N GLU A 119 -40.22 16.37 5.12
CA GLU A 119 -41.24 16.43 6.17
C GLU A 119 -40.68 17.08 7.45
N VAL A 120 -40.44 18.39 7.39
CA VAL A 120 -39.91 19.20 8.49
C VAL A 120 -40.76 20.45 8.69
N ALA A 121 -40.97 20.84 9.94
CA ALA A 121 -41.75 22.03 10.26
C ALA A 121 -41.05 23.34 9.88
N LYS A 122 -39.71 23.35 9.86
CA LYS A 122 -38.88 24.54 9.61
C LYS A 122 -37.73 24.19 8.66
N PRO A 123 -37.97 24.20 7.34
CA PRO A 123 -36.90 24.04 6.37
C PRO A 123 -35.91 25.22 6.43
N LEU A 124 -34.63 24.96 6.21
CA LEU A 124 -33.59 25.99 6.16
C LEU A 124 -32.44 25.60 5.22
N THR A 125 -31.60 26.57 4.91
CA THR A 125 -30.39 26.40 4.11
C THR A 125 -29.22 27.03 4.87
N LEU A 126 -28.07 26.34 4.85
CA LEU A 126 -26.78 26.83 5.36
C LEU A 126 -25.83 27.01 4.17
N ASP A 127 -24.91 27.97 4.30
CA ASP A 127 -23.79 28.22 3.39
C ASP A 127 -22.46 27.61 3.87
#